data_AF-A0A816KHU0-F1
#
_entry.id   AF-A0A816KHU0-F1
#
_cell.length_a   1.000
_cell.length_b   1.000
_cell.length_c   1.000
_cell.angle_alpha   90.00
_cell.angle_beta   90.00
_cell.angle_gamma   90.00
#
_symmetry.space_group_name_H-M   'P 1'
#
loop_
_entity.id
_entity.type
_entity.pdbx_description
1 polymer ?
#
loop_
_entity_poly.entity_id
_entity_poly.type
_entity_poly.pdbx_seq_one_letter_code
_entity_poly.pdbx_strand_id
1 'polypeptide(L)'
;MGVLHADEIMFIFGEPLNNTDDLHYTHEEIIISQKIMAYWTNFAKYSNPNQRHDAKWANEWRQYKWPSREHIVLNINLSKNLVPDHGAAIRADYCSFWLDFIPKLASATSNISEEETRWKHEFRQYQERVQQWDYYYTKYLEILEKNGEKLLNCIG
;
A
#
# COMPACT_ATOMS: atom_id res chain seq x y z
N MET A 1 -9.23 10.82 -17.33
CA MET A 1 -9.69 9.94 -16.22
C MET A 1 -9.18 8.53 -16.51
N GLY A 2 -9.08 7.67 -15.49
CA GLY A 2 -8.66 6.27 -15.65
C GLY A 2 -9.86 5.31 -15.73
N VAL A 3 -9.60 4.01 -15.58
CA VAL A 3 -10.65 2.98 -15.40
C VAL A 3 -11.01 2.91 -13.92
N LEU A 4 -12.29 3.13 -13.61
CA LEU A 4 -12.83 3.14 -12.25
C LEU A 4 -13.41 1.77 -11.88
N HIS A 5 -13.77 1.65 -10.61
CA HIS A 5 -14.47 0.47 -10.12
C HIS A 5 -15.81 0.31 -10.85
N ALA A 6 -16.12 -0.91 -11.27
CA ALA A 6 -17.36 -1.31 -11.95
C ALA A 6 -17.49 -0.90 -13.43
N ASP A 7 -16.48 -0.25 -14.03
CA ASP A 7 -16.47 0.06 -15.47
C ASP A 7 -16.53 -1.22 -16.34
N GLU A 8 -16.11 -2.37 -15.82
CA GLU A 8 -16.15 -3.64 -16.54
C GLU A 8 -17.55 -4.26 -16.63
N ILE A 9 -18.48 -3.87 -15.76
CA ILE A 9 -19.80 -4.52 -15.64
C ILE A 9 -20.58 -4.41 -16.95
N MET A 10 -20.60 -3.22 -17.58
CA MET A 10 -21.31 -2.98 -18.83
C MET A 10 -20.83 -3.90 -19.96
N PHE A 11 -19.53 -4.17 -20.01
CA PHE A 11 -18.92 -5.07 -21.00
C PHE A 11 -19.22 -6.55 -20.70
N ILE A 12 -19.27 -6.96 -19.43
CA ILE A 12 -19.62 -8.34 -19.06
C ILE A 12 -21.08 -8.66 -19.38
N PHE A 13 -21.98 -7.69 -19.24
CA PHE A 13 -23.42 -7.87 -19.51
C PHE A 13 -23.83 -7.52 -20.93
N GLY A 14 -22.89 -7.12 -21.79
CA GLY A 14 -23.15 -6.92 -23.21
C GLY A 14 -23.90 -5.63 -23.54
N GLU A 15 -23.87 -4.60 -22.69
CA GLU A 15 -24.47 -3.30 -23.00
C GLU A 15 -23.96 -2.71 -24.34
N PRO A 16 -22.67 -2.85 -24.71
CA PRO A 16 -22.20 -2.42 -26.03
C PRO A 16 -22.89 -3.08 -27.23
N LEU A 17 -23.53 -4.24 -27.05
CA LEU A 17 -24.28 -4.91 -28.13
C LEU A 17 -25.71 -4.41 -28.26
N ASN A 18 -26.15 -3.58 -27.32
CA ASN A 18 -27.47 -2.99 -27.39
C ASN A 18 -27.45 -1.82 -28.39
N ASN A 19 -28.16 -1.99 -29.51
CA ASN A 19 -28.23 -0.99 -30.57
C ASN A 19 -29.25 0.13 -30.26
N THR A 20 -29.44 0.50 -29.00
CA THR A 20 -30.26 1.65 -28.62
C THR A 20 -29.52 2.94 -28.96
N ASP A 21 -30.19 3.86 -29.66
CA ASP A 21 -29.61 5.11 -30.17
C ASP A 21 -28.96 6.01 -29.11
N ASP A 22 -29.26 5.79 -27.83
CA ASP A 22 -28.76 6.61 -26.70
C ASP A 22 -27.35 6.22 -26.22
N LEU A 23 -26.82 5.06 -26.63
CA LEU A 23 -25.52 4.55 -26.16
C LEU A 23 -24.56 4.37 -27.34
N HIS A 24 -23.63 5.30 -27.50
CA HIS A 24 -22.65 5.29 -28.59
C HIS A 24 -21.36 4.57 -28.18
N TYR A 25 -21.36 3.25 -28.31
CA TYR A 25 -20.16 2.44 -28.20
C TYR A 25 -19.40 2.37 -29.52
N THR A 26 -18.06 2.40 -29.44
CA THR A 26 -17.18 2.20 -30.59
C THR A 26 -17.18 0.75 -31.07
N HIS A 27 -16.77 0.51 -32.31
CA HIS A 27 -16.69 -0.84 -32.85
C HIS A 27 -15.73 -1.72 -32.04
N GLU A 28 -14.63 -1.14 -31.55
CA GLU A 28 -13.66 -1.79 -30.68
C GLU A 28 -14.28 -2.20 -29.33
N GLU A 29 -15.12 -1.34 -28.74
CA GLU A 29 -15.85 -1.61 -27.50
C GLU A 29 -16.89 -2.73 -27.65
N ILE A 30 -17.54 -2.80 -28.80
CA ILE A 30 -18.45 -3.89 -29.15
C ILE A 30 -17.68 -5.22 -29.21
N ILE A 31 -16.54 -5.24 -29.90
CA ILE A 31 -15.73 -6.46 -30.05
C ILE A 31 -15.13 -6.91 -28.71
N ILE A 32 -14.59 -6.00 -27.90
CA ILE A 32 -14.04 -6.37 -26.59
C ILE A 32 -15.14 -6.90 -25.66
N SER A 33 -16.35 -6.31 -25.68
CA SER A 33 -17.51 -6.82 -24.94
C SER A 33 -17.82 -8.26 -25.30
N GLN A 34 -17.92 -8.59 -26.60
CA GLN A 34 -18.11 -9.96 -27.08
C GLN A 34 -17.01 -10.91 -26.59
N LYS A 35 -15.75 -10.46 -26.58
CA LYS A 35 -14.62 -11.27 -26.10
C LYS A 35 -14.67 -11.51 -24.59
N ILE A 36 -14.99 -10.49 -23.80
CA ILE A 36 -15.16 -10.59 -22.35
C ILE A 36 -16.28 -11.58 -22.04
N MET A 37 -17.46 -11.42 -22.65
CA MET A 37 -18.56 -12.38 -22.48
C MET A 37 -18.17 -13.81 -22.87
N ALA A 38 -17.41 -13.98 -23.96
CA ALA A 38 -16.92 -15.29 -24.38
C ALA A 38 -16.01 -15.92 -23.31
N TYR A 39 -15.04 -15.17 -22.75
CA TYR A 39 -14.18 -15.69 -21.69
C TYR A 39 -15.00 -16.10 -20.45
N TRP A 40 -15.97 -15.29 -20.02
CA TRP A 40 -16.79 -15.58 -18.84
C TRP A 40 -17.70 -16.80 -19.06
N THR A 41 -18.38 -16.86 -20.21
CA THR A 41 -19.29 -17.98 -20.54
C THR A 41 -18.53 -19.29 -20.76
N ASN A 42 -17.36 -19.25 -21.40
CA ASN A 42 -16.49 -20.42 -21.54
C ASN A 42 -15.99 -20.92 -20.19
N PHE A 43 -15.56 -20.02 -19.31
CA PHE A 43 -15.13 -20.40 -17.97
C PHE A 43 -16.29 -21.03 -17.19
N ALA A 44 -17.47 -20.43 -17.20
CA ALA A 44 -18.64 -20.98 -16.52
C ALA A 44 -19.03 -22.38 -17.04
N LYS A 45 -18.91 -22.62 -18.35
CA LYS A 45 -19.31 -23.89 -18.98
C LYS A 45 -18.24 -24.98 -18.90
N TYR A 46 -16.97 -24.63 -19.02
CA TYR A 46 -15.87 -25.58 -19.24
C TYR A 46 -14.75 -25.49 -18.20
N SER A 47 -14.86 -24.59 -17.21
CA SER A 47 -13.78 -24.27 -16.27
C SER A 47 -12.50 -23.74 -16.95
N ASN A 48 -12.59 -23.30 -18.21
CA ASN A 48 -11.47 -22.77 -19.00
C ASN A 48 -11.97 -21.62 -19.90
N PRO A 49 -11.49 -20.37 -19.69
CA PRO A 49 -11.95 -19.23 -20.50
C PRO A 49 -11.55 -19.36 -21.98
N ASN A 50 -10.52 -20.14 -22.29
CA ASN A 50 -9.98 -20.30 -23.64
C ASN A 50 -10.72 -21.35 -24.48
N GLN A 51 -11.71 -22.04 -23.92
CA GLN A 51 -12.37 -23.14 -24.62
C GLN A 51 -13.09 -22.62 -25.88
N ARG A 52 -12.68 -23.10 -27.05
CA ARG A 52 -13.11 -22.53 -28.34
C ARG A 52 -14.39 -23.18 -28.86
N HIS A 53 -15.20 -22.38 -29.55
CA HIS A 53 -16.11 -22.87 -30.60
C HIS A 53 -15.49 -22.71 -32.01
N ASP A 54 -14.61 -21.72 -32.23
CA ASP A 54 -13.94 -21.46 -33.51
C ASP A 54 -12.46 -21.05 -33.36
N ALA A 55 -11.59 -21.55 -34.25
CA ALA A 55 -10.14 -21.50 -34.12
C ALA A 55 -9.46 -20.13 -34.37
N LYS A 56 -10.22 -19.04 -34.53
CA LYS A 56 -9.73 -17.74 -35.03
C LYS A 56 -9.34 -16.71 -33.96
N TRP A 57 -9.54 -16.95 -32.68
CA TRP A 57 -9.17 -16.00 -31.62
C TRP A 57 -7.79 -16.33 -31.02
N ALA A 58 -6.75 -15.66 -31.49
CA ALA A 58 -5.35 -15.85 -31.10
C ALA A 58 -5.00 -15.40 -29.65
N ASN A 59 -6.01 -15.27 -28.78
CA ASN A 59 -5.90 -14.55 -27.51
C ASN A 59 -6.01 -15.52 -26.33
N GLU A 60 -4.92 -16.23 -26.02
CA GLU A 60 -4.89 -17.20 -24.92
C GLU A 60 -4.78 -16.50 -23.56
N TRP A 61 -5.81 -16.64 -22.72
CA TRP A 61 -5.76 -16.31 -21.30
C TRP A 61 -4.97 -17.37 -20.53
N ARG A 62 -3.68 -17.12 -20.32
CA ARG A 62 -2.78 -18.03 -19.60
C ARG A 62 -3.23 -18.26 -18.16
N GLN A 63 -3.12 -19.50 -17.70
CA GLN A 63 -3.45 -19.86 -16.33
C GLN A 63 -2.51 -19.18 -15.34
N TYR A 64 -3.08 -18.58 -14.30
CA TYR A 64 -2.30 -18.03 -13.19
C TYR A 64 -1.55 -19.15 -12.44
N LYS A 65 -0.22 -19.07 -12.40
CA LYS A 65 0.64 -20.05 -11.70
C LYS A 65 1.67 -19.35 -10.83
N TRP A 66 2.03 -19.95 -9.70
CA TRP A 66 3.23 -19.55 -8.99
C TRP A 66 4.46 -20.18 -9.68
N PRO A 67 5.57 -19.44 -9.88
CA PRO A 67 5.82 -18.06 -9.48
C PRO A 67 5.50 -16.99 -10.55
N SER A 68 5.09 -17.40 -11.76
CA SER A 68 4.95 -16.47 -12.90
C SER A 68 3.87 -15.40 -12.67
N ARG A 69 2.79 -15.75 -11.96
CA ARG A 69 1.66 -14.87 -11.60
C ARG A 69 1.15 -14.09 -12.81
N GLU A 70 1.06 -14.78 -13.94
CA GLU A 70 0.62 -14.23 -15.21
C GLU A 70 -0.87 -13.85 -15.15
N HIS A 71 -1.19 -12.72 -15.77
CA HIS A 71 -2.56 -12.26 -15.97
C HIS A 71 -2.70 -11.71 -17.39
N ILE A 72 -3.94 -11.68 -17.87
CA ILE A 72 -4.30 -10.98 -19.10
C ILE A 72 -4.74 -9.55 -18.76
N VAL A 73 -4.46 -8.61 -19.64
CA VAL A 73 -5.00 -7.25 -19.58
C VAL A 73 -6.18 -7.17 -20.53
N LEU A 74 -7.37 -6.90 -19.97
CA LEU A 74 -8.60 -6.73 -20.74
C LEU A 74 -8.72 -5.27 -21.18
N ASN A 75 -8.26 -4.97 -22.40
CA ASN A 75 -8.28 -3.63 -22.97
C ASN A 75 -8.67 -3.67 -24.46
N ILE A 76 -8.84 -2.49 -25.07
CA ILE A 76 -9.23 -2.36 -26.48
C ILE A 76 -8.25 -3.02 -27.46
N ASN A 77 -7.00 -3.32 -27.08
CA ASN A 77 -6.06 -4.02 -27.99
C ASN A 77 -6.55 -5.44 -28.29
N LEU A 78 -7.30 -6.05 -27.37
CA LEU A 78 -7.96 -7.33 -27.62
C LEU A 78 -8.92 -7.26 -28.81
N SER A 79 -9.56 -6.12 -29.08
CA SER A 79 -10.49 -5.99 -30.22
C SER A 79 -9.80 -6.21 -31.57
N LYS A 80 -8.50 -5.89 -31.67
CA LYS A 80 -7.72 -5.93 -32.92
C LYS A 80 -7.21 -7.31 -33.31
N ASN A 81 -7.62 -8.37 -32.58
CA ASN A 81 -7.08 -9.73 -32.72
C ASN A 81 -5.54 -9.80 -32.62
N LEU A 82 -4.95 -8.81 -31.94
CA LEU A 82 -3.54 -8.80 -31.59
C LEU A 82 -3.32 -9.73 -30.39
N VAL A 83 -2.07 -10.20 -30.26
CA VAL A 83 -1.62 -10.94 -29.07
C VAL A 83 -2.04 -10.16 -27.83
N PRO A 84 -2.77 -10.79 -26.87
CA PRO A 84 -3.17 -10.12 -25.65
C PRO A 84 -1.98 -9.54 -24.91
N ASP A 85 -2.19 -8.37 -24.34
CA ASP A 85 -1.27 -7.83 -23.35
C ASP A 85 -1.29 -8.74 -22.13
N HIS A 86 -0.16 -9.37 -21.84
CA HIS A 86 0.06 -10.18 -20.66
C HIS A 86 0.95 -9.42 -19.69
N GLY A 87 0.55 -9.41 -18.43
CA GLY A 87 1.38 -8.94 -17.35
C GLY A 87 1.74 -10.08 -16.40
N ALA A 88 2.69 -9.81 -15.51
CA ALA A 88 3.08 -10.71 -14.44
C ALA A 88 3.13 -9.94 -13.12
N ALA A 89 2.67 -10.57 -12.04
CA ALA A 89 2.85 -10.06 -10.68
C ALA A 89 2.43 -8.59 -10.48
N ILE A 90 1.25 -8.21 -11.00
CA ILE A 90 0.74 -6.83 -10.92
C ILE A 90 0.72 -6.34 -9.47
N ARG A 91 1.40 -5.21 -9.21
CA ARG A 91 1.49 -4.56 -7.89
C ARG A 91 1.97 -5.47 -6.76
N ALA A 92 2.81 -6.46 -7.06
CA ALA A 92 3.32 -7.41 -6.05
C ALA A 92 4.10 -6.72 -4.92
N ASP A 93 4.80 -5.62 -5.21
CA ASP A 93 5.46 -4.74 -4.25
C ASP A 93 4.47 -4.08 -3.29
N TYR A 94 3.37 -3.51 -3.80
CA TYR A 94 2.30 -2.95 -2.96
C TYR A 94 1.61 -4.03 -2.13
N CYS A 95 1.35 -5.20 -2.71
CA CYS A 95 0.80 -6.34 -1.97
C CYS A 95 1.75 -6.76 -0.85
N SER A 96 3.06 -6.86 -1.11
CA SER A 96 4.06 -7.18 -0.09
C SER A 96 4.13 -6.10 0.99
N PHE A 97 4.00 -4.83 0.63
CA PHE A 97 3.96 -3.73 1.59
C PHE A 97 2.78 -3.90 2.58
N TRP A 98 1.58 -4.11 2.07
CA TRP A 98 0.39 -4.23 2.91
C TRP A 98 0.27 -5.56 3.66
N LEU A 99 0.68 -6.67 3.04
CA LEU A 99 0.53 -8.01 3.61
C LEU A 99 1.70 -8.44 4.50
N ASP A 100 2.90 -7.89 4.29
CA ASP A 100 4.10 -8.30 5.03
C ASP A 100 4.68 -7.14 5.85
N PHE A 101 4.97 -6.00 5.21
CA PHE A 101 5.66 -4.90 5.88
C PHE A 101 4.81 -4.22 6.96
N ILE A 102 3.56 -3.83 6.66
CA ILE A 102 2.70 -3.11 7.60
C ILE A 102 2.41 -3.92 8.87
N PRO A 103 2.06 -5.22 8.81
CA PRO A 103 1.88 -6.03 10.02
C PRO A 103 3.16 -6.13 10.87
N LYS A 104 4.32 -6.30 10.24
CA LYS A 104 5.63 -6.32 10.95
C LYS A 104 5.91 -4.99 11.63
N LEU A 105 5.66 -3.88 10.93
CA LEU A 105 5.83 -2.54 11.47
C LEU A 105 4.90 -2.33 12.67
N ALA A 106 3.61 -2.64 12.53
CA ALA A 106 2.63 -2.50 13.61
C ALA A 106 3.02 -3.31 14.86
N SER A 107 3.51 -4.54 14.67
CA SER A 107 4.03 -5.37 15.76
C SER A 107 5.24 -4.74 16.44
N ALA A 108 6.20 -4.24 15.65
CA ALA A 108 7.43 -3.62 16.17
C ALA A 108 7.15 -2.30 16.92
N THR A 109 6.14 -1.54 16.49
CA THR A 109 5.80 -0.25 17.09
C THR A 109 4.76 -0.33 18.21
N SER A 110 4.21 -1.52 18.50
CA SER A 110 3.10 -1.71 19.45
C SER A 110 3.38 -1.13 20.84
N ASN A 111 4.60 -1.30 21.36
CA ASN A 111 4.97 -0.83 22.70
C ASN A 111 5.56 0.59 22.71
N ILE A 112 5.80 1.22 21.55
CA ILE A 112 6.48 2.52 21.48
C ILE A 112 5.73 3.58 22.28
N SER A 113 4.39 3.56 22.29
CA SER A 113 3.61 4.52 23.09
C SER A 113 3.87 4.38 24.59
N GLU A 114 4.01 3.15 25.10
CA GLU A 114 4.34 2.89 26.50
C GLU A 114 5.79 3.29 26.82
N GLU A 115 6.73 2.95 25.92
CA GLU A 115 8.14 3.32 26.08
C GLU A 115 8.36 4.83 26.02
N GLU A 116 7.65 5.53 25.12
CA GLU A 116 7.67 6.98 25.01
C GLU A 116 7.06 7.64 26.26
N THR A 117 5.97 7.08 26.79
CA THR A 117 5.35 7.56 28.03
C THR A 117 6.29 7.38 29.22
N ARG A 118 6.94 6.21 29.31
CA ARG A 118 7.94 5.90 30.34
C ARG A 118 9.13 6.86 30.25
N TRP A 119 9.70 7.04 29.06
CA TRP A 119 10.82 7.97 28.85
C TRP A 119 10.44 9.41 29.20
N LYS A 120 9.26 9.91 28.79
CA LYS A 120 8.77 11.25 29.15
C LYS A 120 8.62 11.44 30.66
N HIS A 121 8.24 10.38 31.38
CA HIS A 121 8.14 10.40 32.83
C HIS A 121 9.53 10.45 33.49
N GLU A 122 10.44 9.55 33.09
CA GLU A 122 11.82 9.50 33.59
C GLU A 122 12.58 10.80 33.30
N PHE A 123 12.39 11.39 32.13
CA PHE A 123 13.02 12.65 31.74
C PHE A 123 12.55 13.82 32.61
N ARG A 124 11.26 13.92 32.93
CA ARG A 124 10.74 14.94 33.86
C ARG A 124 11.37 14.81 35.24
N GLN A 125 11.42 13.61 35.79
CA GLN A 125 12.08 13.36 37.08
C GLN A 125 13.57 13.73 37.03
N TYR A 126 14.26 13.43 35.92
CA TYR A 126 15.64 13.83 35.74
C TYR A 126 15.78 15.36 35.73
N GLN A 127 14.92 16.09 35.02
CA GLN A 127 14.96 17.55 35.00
C GLN A 127 14.74 18.17 36.39
N GLU A 128 13.81 17.63 37.17
CA GLU A 128 13.59 18.06 38.57
C GLU A 128 14.86 17.84 39.42
N ARG A 129 15.48 16.66 39.29
CA ARG A 129 16.74 16.37 40.00
C ARG A 129 17.88 17.30 39.58
N VAL A 130 17.97 17.65 38.29
CA VAL A 130 18.98 18.60 37.80
C VAL A 130 18.76 19.99 38.38
N GLN A 131 17.52 20.48 38.44
CA GLN A 131 17.21 21.78 39.09
C GLN A 131 17.56 21.77 40.57
N GLN A 132 17.20 20.69 41.28
CA GLN A 132 17.53 20.52 42.69
C GLN A 132 19.05 20.46 42.90
N TRP A 133 19.76 19.74 42.05
CA TRP A 133 21.21 19.66 42.08
C TRP A 133 21.86 21.04 41.85
N ASP A 134 21.39 21.79 40.85
CA ASP A 134 21.88 23.14 40.53
C ASP A 134 21.70 24.11 41.72
N TYR A 135 20.55 24.03 42.39
CA TYR A 135 20.30 24.77 43.63
C TYR A 135 21.31 24.43 44.74
N TYR A 136 21.50 23.15 45.03
CA TYR A 136 22.44 22.73 46.09
C TYR A 136 23.90 23.00 45.74
N TYR A 137 24.27 22.85 44.46
CA TYR A 137 25.61 23.10 43.98
C TYR A 137 25.97 24.59 44.07
N THR A 138 25.07 25.47 43.63
CA THR A 138 25.23 26.93 43.79
C THR A 138 25.40 27.32 45.25
N LYS A 139 24.56 26.78 46.14
CA LYS A 139 24.69 27.00 47.59
C LYS A 139 26.02 26.50 48.15
N TYR A 140 26.52 25.38 47.66
CA TYR A 140 27.83 24.84 48.06
C TYR A 140 28.97 25.79 47.64
N LEU A 141 28.92 26.34 46.42
CA LEU A 141 29.90 27.32 45.93
C LEU A 141 29.90 28.60 46.78
N GLU A 142 28.73 29.15 47.11
CA GLU A 142 28.63 30.34 47.98
C GLU A 142 29.25 30.12 49.37
N ILE A 143 29.10 28.91 49.93
CA ILE A 143 29.70 28.55 51.22
C ILE A 143 31.22 28.49 51.10
N LEU A 144 31.75 27.94 50.01
CA LEU A 144 33.19 27.88 49.76
C LEU A 144 33.79 29.28 49.62
N GLU A 145 33.14 30.18 48.87
CA GLU A 145 33.60 31.57 48.71
C GLU A 145 33.61 32.31 50.06
N LYS A 146 32.52 32.25 50.83
CA LYS A 146 32.46 32.88 52.17
C LYS A 146 33.49 32.34 53.15
N ASN A 147 33.79 31.04 53.07
CA ASN A 147 34.80 30.44 53.94
C ASN A 147 36.23 30.79 53.47
N GLY A 148 36.46 30.96 52.17
CA GLY A 148 37.70 31.49 51.62
C GLY A 148 37.94 32.95 52.02
N GLU A 149 36.92 33.80 51.94
CA GLU A 149 36.97 35.20 52.42
C GLU A 149 37.21 35.29 53.94
N LYS A 150 36.59 34.41 54.73
CA LYS A 150 36.85 34.31 56.17
C LYS A 150 38.30 33.95 56.49
N LEU A 151 38.91 33.04 55.73
CA LEU A 151 40.32 32.66 55.93
C LEU A 151 41.29 33.80 55.55
N LEU A 152 40.99 34.57 54.50
CA LEU A 152 41.78 35.74 54.11
C LEU A 152 41.69 36.87 55.14
N ASN A 153 40.52 37.11 55.74
CA ASN A 153 40.32 38.12 56.79
C ASN A 153 40.90 37.72 58.17
N CYS A 154 41.38 36.48 58.34
CA CYS A 154 42.07 36.03 59.55
C CYS A 154 43.60 36.17 59.47
N ILE A 155 44.16 36.59 58.32
CA ILE A 155 45.63 36.68 58.09
C ILE A 155 46.12 38.15 58.00
N GLY A 156 45.23 39.15 58.18
CA GLY A 156 45.57 40.57 58.32
C GLY A 156 45.53 41.03 59.77
#